data_AF-A0A7L2JZW5-F1
#
_entry.id   AF-A0A7L2JZW5-F1
#
_cell.length_a   1.000
_cell.length_b   1.000
_cell.length_c   1.000
_cell.angle_alpha   90.00
_cell.angle_beta   90.00
_cell.angle_gamma   90.00
#
_symmetry.space_group_name_H-M   'P 1'
#
loop_
_entity.id
_entity.type
_entity.pdbx_description
1 polymer ?
#
loop_
_entity_poly.entity_id
_entity_poly.type
_entity_poly.pdbx_seq_one_letter_code
_entity_poly.pdbx_strand_id
1 'polypeptide(L)'
;HQTEIMGAFLPWYTFAAVIFLVIHGGLGVDIIGGNEVKPHSRPFMALIKGPKRDFCGGALIKENWVLTAAHCKVDNGTVILGAHSFKKREKQQQNFRIAKCFRYPCYDPITKEDDIMLLQLQGRAKLNKAVKPISLPSSDHDPKPGTICTVAGWGITDSRQKKFPTALMEVNITVFKRQTCNDKKHYNGKPVITKNMICAGAKRGGKDSCD
;
A
#
# COMPACT_ATOMS: atom_id res chain seq x y z
N HIS A 1 3.94 59.84 -51.20
CA HIS A 1 4.82 60.64 -50.33
C HIS A 1 4.63 60.13 -48.91
N GLN A 2 5.75 59.83 -48.24
CA GLN A 2 5.91 59.36 -46.86
C GLN A 2 5.70 57.87 -46.56
N THR A 3 6.60 57.43 -45.68
CA THR A 3 7.27 56.14 -45.55
C THR A 3 7.29 55.81 -44.05
N GLU A 4 7.18 54.51 -43.73
CA GLU A 4 7.55 53.84 -42.47
C GLU A 4 6.78 54.26 -41.18
N ILE A 5 6.43 53.35 -40.25
CA ILE A 5 7.34 52.58 -39.39
C ILE A 5 6.70 51.26 -38.96
N MET A 6 7.52 50.19 -38.96
CA MET A 6 7.27 48.89 -38.35
C MET A 6 7.02 48.99 -36.84
N GLY A 7 5.96 48.35 -36.36
CA GLY A 7 5.71 48.14 -34.93
C GLY A 7 5.10 46.76 -34.70
N ALA A 8 5.96 45.78 -34.39
CA ALA A 8 5.54 44.48 -33.92
C ALA A 8 5.06 44.60 -32.47
N PHE A 9 3.78 44.31 -32.22
CA PHE A 9 3.27 44.02 -30.90
C PHE A 9 2.45 42.73 -30.96
N LEU A 10 3.12 41.62 -30.65
CA LEU A 10 2.48 40.36 -30.29
C LEU A 10 1.70 40.60 -28.99
N PRO A 11 0.36 40.49 -28.98
CA PRO A 11 -0.35 40.47 -27.71
C PRO A 11 0.05 39.20 -26.98
N TRP A 12 0.66 39.38 -25.80
CA TRP A 12 0.93 38.32 -24.83
C TRP A 12 -0.37 37.54 -24.56
N TYR A 13 -0.53 36.40 -25.22
CA TYR A 13 -1.39 35.34 -24.72
C TYR A 13 -0.66 34.71 -23.53
N THR A 14 -0.95 35.19 -22.33
CA THR A 14 -0.72 34.39 -21.13
C THR A 14 -1.72 33.23 -21.17
N PHE A 15 -1.36 32.17 -21.90
CA PHE A 15 -1.94 30.86 -21.66
C PHE A 15 -1.58 30.50 -20.21
N ALA A 16 -2.49 30.75 -19.29
CA ALA A 16 -2.53 30.03 -18.04
C ALA A 16 -2.73 28.56 -18.42
N ALA A 17 -1.62 27.84 -18.55
CA ALA A 17 -1.63 26.40 -18.63
C ALA A 17 -2.23 25.92 -17.30
N VAL A 18 -3.54 25.72 -17.29
CA VAL A 18 -4.20 24.90 -16.27
C VAL A 18 -3.66 23.51 -16.52
N ILE A 19 -2.54 23.20 -15.87
CA ILE A 19 -2.03 21.85 -15.74
C ILE A 19 -3.07 21.14 -14.88
N PHE A 20 -4.09 20.60 -15.54
CA PHE A 20 -4.87 19.52 -14.99
C PHE A 20 -3.87 18.39 -14.74
N LEU A 21 -3.36 18.31 -13.51
CA LEU A 21 -2.78 17.09 -12.97
C LEU A 21 -3.90 16.06 -12.93
N VAL A 22 -4.17 15.44 -14.08
CA VAL A 22 -5.00 14.26 -14.14
C VAL A 22 -4.16 13.15 -13.54
N ILE A 23 -4.26 12.99 -12.21
CA ILE A 23 -3.75 11.82 -11.51
C ILE A 23 -4.70 10.68 -11.90
N HIS A 24 -4.39 10.05 -13.04
CA HIS A 24 -4.97 8.76 -13.37
C HIS A 24 -4.47 7.76 -12.35
N GLY A 25 -5.39 7.26 -11.52
CA GLY A 25 -5.16 6.16 -10.59
C GLY A 25 -4.57 4.94 -11.30
N GLY A 26 -3.61 4.32 -10.66
CA GLY A 26 -2.88 3.18 -11.20
C GLY A 26 -2.39 2.25 -10.11
N LEU A 27 -3.23 1.27 -9.80
CA LEU A 27 -2.95 -0.09 -9.31
C LEU A 27 -1.46 -0.39 -9.02
N GLY A 28 -1.08 -0.31 -7.76
CA GLY A 28 0.20 -0.77 -7.24
C GLY A 28 0.45 -0.20 -5.86
N VAL A 29 0.65 -1.08 -4.87
CA VAL A 29 1.09 -0.63 -3.55
C VAL A 29 2.36 0.21 -3.72
N ASP A 30 2.52 1.38 -3.11
CA ASP A 30 3.76 2.17 -3.18
C ASP A 30 4.56 2.07 -1.85
N ILE A 31 5.89 2.15 -1.87
CA ILE A 31 6.73 2.41 -0.67
C ILE A 31 7.70 3.54 -1.03
N ILE A 32 7.22 4.78 -0.95
CA ILE A 32 8.00 5.96 -1.37
C ILE A 32 8.96 6.37 -0.24
N GLY A 33 10.24 6.61 -0.55
CA GLY A 33 11.24 7.07 0.43
C GLY A 33 11.55 6.06 1.55
N GLY A 34 11.29 4.78 1.30
CA GLY A 34 11.68 3.64 2.14
C GLY A 34 13.09 3.11 1.82
N ASN A 35 13.53 2.13 2.61
CA ASN A 35 14.80 1.41 2.41
C ASN A 35 14.54 -0.09 2.28
N GLU A 36 15.45 -0.80 1.61
CA GLU A 36 15.41 -2.27 1.59
C GLU A 36 15.60 -2.82 3.00
N VAL A 37 14.75 -3.76 3.41
CA VAL A 37 14.88 -4.41 4.70
C VAL A 37 16.01 -5.43 4.67
N LYS A 38 16.60 -5.75 5.83
CA LYS A 38 17.48 -6.92 5.93
C LYS A 38 16.71 -8.17 5.50
N PRO A 39 17.26 -9.05 4.64
CA PRO A 39 16.54 -10.22 4.14
C PRO A 39 15.90 -11.05 5.27
N HIS A 40 14.61 -11.34 5.09
CA HIS A 40 13.77 -12.11 6.01
C HIS A 40 13.60 -11.51 7.42
N SER A 41 13.89 -10.22 7.62
CA SER A 41 13.74 -9.54 8.92
C SER A 41 12.30 -9.13 9.26
N ARG A 42 11.34 -9.35 8.35
CA ARG A 42 9.90 -9.18 8.57
C ARG A 42 9.22 -10.54 8.38
N PRO A 43 9.38 -11.48 9.32
CA PRO A 43 9.03 -12.89 9.11
C PRO A 43 7.53 -13.17 9.05
N PHE A 44 6.70 -12.18 9.34
CA PHE A 44 5.24 -12.24 9.23
C PHE A 44 4.74 -11.84 7.83
N MET A 45 5.58 -11.24 6.98
CA MET A 45 5.13 -10.77 5.68
C MET A 45 4.74 -11.93 4.77
N ALA A 46 3.55 -11.80 4.18
CA ALA A 46 3.02 -12.70 3.18
C ALA A 46 2.95 -11.98 1.83
N LEU A 47 3.60 -12.54 0.82
CA LEU A 47 3.40 -12.14 -0.57
C LEU A 47 2.26 -12.99 -1.15
N ILE A 48 1.17 -12.34 -1.54
CA ILE A 48 -0.02 -13.02 -2.06
C ILE A 48 -0.08 -12.78 -3.56
N LYS A 49 -0.11 -13.87 -4.34
CA LYS A 49 -0.24 -13.83 -5.80
C LYS A 49 -1.63 -14.34 -6.17
N GLY A 50 -2.46 -13.45 -6.67
CA GLY A 50 -3.79 -13.76 -7.19
C GLY A 50 -3.77 -14.24 -8.65
N PRO A 51 -4.93 -14.58 -9.20
CA PRO A 51 -5.07 -14.83 -10.63
C PRO A 51 -4.74 -13.57 -11.45
N LYS A 52 -4.41 -13.73 -12.74
CA LYS A 52 -4.20 -12.62 -13.70
C LYS A 52 -3.08 -11.62 -13.36
N ARG A 53 -2.07 -12.04 -12.59
CA ARG A 53 -0.92 -11.22 -12.15
C ARG A 53 -1.25 -10.17 -11.09
N ASP A 54 -2.43 -10.26 -10.46
CA ASP A 54 -2.73 -9.48 -9.26
C ASP A 54 -1.82 -9.92 -8.11
N PHE A 55 -1.35 -8.97 -7.31
CA PHE A 55 -0.55 -9.26 -6.11
C PHE A 55 -0.99 -8.36 -4.96
N CYS A 56 -0.89 -8.89 -3.75
CA CYS A 56 -1.17 -8.18 -2.51
C CYS A 56 -0.15 -8.53 -1.43
N GLY A 57 -0.08 -7.68 -0.41
CA GLY A 57 0.56 -8.00 0.85
C GLY A 57 -0.40 -8.66 1.84
N GLY A 58 0.16 -9.29 2.86
CA GLY A 58 -0.58 -9.74 4.03
C GLY A 58 0.35 -10.03 5.19
N ALA A 59 -0.24 -10.42 6.33
CA ALA A 59 0.48 -10.79 7.53
C ALA A 59 0.07 -12.19 7.99
N LEU A 60 1.04 -13.07 8.24
CA LEU A 60 0.81 -14.32 8.93
C LEU A 60 0.42 -14.00 10.38
N ILE A 61 -0.76 -14.46 10.81
CA ILE A 61 -1.26 -14.24 12.18
C ILE A 61 -1.34 -15.57 12.98
N LYS A 62 -1.30 -16.70 12.28
CA LYS A 62 -1.19 -18.06 12.83
C LYS A 62 -0.58 -18.98 11.75
N GLU A 63 -0.12 -20.18 12.09
CA GLU A 63 0.60 -21.05 11.14
C GLU A 63 -0.19 -21.35 9.85
N ASN A 64 -1.51 -21.27 9.86
CA ASN A 64 -2.37 -21.48 8.69
C ASN A 64 -3.33 -20.33 8.40
N TRP A 65 -3.09 -19.13 8.95
CA TRP A 65 -3.94 -17.96 8.76
C TRP A 65 -3.14 -16.72 8.39
N VAL A 66 -3.54 -16.10 7.29
CA VAL A 66 -3.00 -14.81 6.82
C VAL A 66 -4.11 -13.77 6.83
N LEU A 67 -3.79 -12.58 7.35
CA LEU A 67 -4.63 -11.39 7.29
C LEU A 67 -4.24 -10.56 6.07
N THR A 68 -5.21 -10.06 5.30
CA THR A 68 -5.02 -9.20 4.13
C THR A 68 -6.24 -8.29 3.94
N ALA A 69 -6.26 -7.47 2.90
CA ALA A 69 -7.38 -6.60 2.55
C ALA A 69 -8.47 -7.37 1.78
N ALA A 70 -9.74 -7.07 2.01
CA ALA A 70 -10.87 -7.67 1.30
C ALA A 70 -10.91 -7.32 -0.19
N HIS A 71 -10.39 -6.16 -0.58
CA HIS A 71 -10.29 -5.73 -1.97
C HIS A 71 -9.32 -6.60 -2.80
N CYS A 72 -8.42 -7.35 -2.14
CA CYS A 72 -7.44 -8.20 -2.80
C CYS A 72 -8.13 -9.34 -3.58
N LYS A 73 -7.86 -9.39 -4.89
CA LYS A 73 -8.37 -10.43 -5.80
C LYS A 73 -7.45 -11.65 -5.74
N VAL A 74 -7.65 -12.49 -4.73
CA VAL A 74 -6.71 -13.58 -4.40
C VAL A 74 -7.35 -14.97 -4.37
N ASP A 75 -8.60 -15.10 -4.81
CA ASP A 75 -9.27 -16.40 -4.93
C ASP A 75 -8.46 -17.33 -5.85
N ASN A 76 -8.26 -18.59 -5.43
CA ASN A 76 -7.36 -19.56 -6.10
C ASN A 76 -5.89 -19.11 -6.21
N GLY A 77 -5.48 -18.12 -5.41
CA GLY A 77 -4.12 -17.60 -5.37
C GLY A 77 -3.15 -18.47 -4.57
N THR A 78 -1.91 -18.00 -4.49
CA THR A 78 -0.83 -18.59 -3.70
C THR A 78 -0.31 -17.56 -2.71
N VAL A 79 -0.08 -18.01 -1.47
CA VAL A 79 0.60 -17.26 -0.42
C VAL A 79 2.05 -17.74 -0.35
N ILE A 80 3.00 -16.80 -0.38
CA ILE A 80 4.43 -17.05 -0.24
C ILE A 80 4.88 -16.40 1.07
N LEU A 81 5.24 -17.22 2.05
CA LEU A 81 5.80 -16.79 3.33
C LEU A 81 7.33 -16.81 3.28
N GLY A 82 8.00 -15.95 4.04
CA GLY A 82 9.45 -15.92 4.15
C GLY A 82 10.17 -15.37 2.91
N ALA A 83 9.44 -14.74 2.00
CA ALA A 83 10.01 -14.05 0.85
C ALA A 83 10.74 -12.76 1.29
N HIS A 84 11.90 -12.50 0.70
CA HIS A 84 12.52 -11.18 0.66
C HIS A 84 12.45 -10.62 -0.76
N SER A 85 12.83 -11.42 -1.76
CA SER A 85 12.69 -11.02 -3.16
C SER A 85 11.29 -11.26 -3.72
N PHE A 86 10.76 -10.28 -4.46
CA PHE A 86 9.51 -10.43 -5.22
C PHE A 86 9.64 -11.41 -6.40
N LYS A 87 10.84 -11.47 -7.01
CA LYS A 87 11.11 -12.22 -8.25
C LYS A 87 11.89 -13.51 -8.02
N LYS A 88 12.88 -13.50 -7.14
CA LYS A 88 13.78 -14.65 -6.95
C LYS A 88 13.13 -15.69 -6.05
N ARG A 89 13.31 -16.97 -6.40
CA ARG A 89 12.99 -18.08 -5.50
C ARG A 89 14.08 -18.17 -4.43
N GLU A 90 13.67 -18.28 -3.17
CA GLU A 90 14.57 -18.33 -2.02
C GLU A 90 14.31 -19.60 -1.22
N LYS A 91 15.35 -20.18 -0.61
CA LYS A 91 15.23 -21.42 0.18
C LYS A 91 14.34 -21.27 1.41
N GLN A 92 14.16 -20.05 1.89
CA GLN A 92 13.31 -19.69 3.04
C GLN A 92 11.82 -19.64 2.68
N GLN A 93 11.49 -19.54 1.39
CA GLN A 93 10.11 -19.38 0.95
C GLN A 93 9.31 -20.66 1.20
N GLN A 94 8.12 -20.48 1.77
CA GLN A 94 7.11 -21.51 1.89
C GLN A 94 5.87 -21.10 1.10
N ASN A 95 5.50 -21.91 0.11
CA ASN A 95 4.40 -21.62 -0.81
C ASN A 95 3.16 -22.43 -0.40
N PHE A 96 2.03 -21.76 -0.26
CA PHE A 96 0.75 -22.36 0.12
C PHE A 96 -0.32 -21.96 -0.87
N ARG A 97 -1.15 -22.92 -1.31
CA ARG A 97 -2.43 -22.59 -1.93
C ARG A 97 -3.38 -22.01 -0.88
N ILE A 98 -4.25 -21.11 -1.29
CA ILE A 98 -5.33 -20.61 -0.45
C ILE A 98 -6.44 -21.66 -0.44
N ALA A 99 -6.76 -22.19 0.74
CA ALA A 99 -7.85 -23.15 0.92
C ALA A 99 -9.21 -22.44 0.93
N LYS A 100 -9.30 -21.29 1.60
CA LYS A 100 -10.53 -20.50 1.69
C LYS A 100 -10.24 -19.03 1.98
N CYS A 101 -11.04 -18.16 1.36
CA CYS A 101 -11.08 -16.72 1.61
C CYS A 101 -12.28 -16.40 2.52
N PHE A 102 -12.06 -15.67 3.59
CA PHE A 102 -13.09 -15.18 4.51
C PHE A 102 -13.06 -13.65 4.49
N ARG A 103 -13.74 -13.07 3.48
CA ARG A 103 -13.95 -11.62 3.41
C ARG A 103 -14.85 -11.18 4.55
N TYR A 104 -14.57 -10.01 5.11
CA TYR A 104 -15.46 -9.45 6.11
C TYR A 104 -16.84 -9.16 5.50
N PRO A 105 -17.95 -9.62 6.14
CA PRO A 105 -19.28 -9.52 5.55
C PRO A 105 -19.76 -8.10 5.27
N CYS A 106 -19.27 -7.11 6.04
CA CYS A 106 -19.67 -5.71 5.89
C CYS A 106 -18.69 -4.88 5.05
N TYR A 107 -17.73 -5.51 4.37
CA TYR A 107 -16.81 -4.80 3.47
C TYR A 107 -17.58 -4.00 2.41
N ASP A 108 -17.34 -2.70 2.35
CA ASP A 108 -17.91 -1.82 1.33
C ASP A 108 -16.86 -1.50 0.25
N PRO A 109 -17.03 -1.99 -0.99
CA PRO A 109 -16.06 -1.76 -2.06
C PRO A 109 -16.02 -0.30 -2.55
N ILE A 110 -17.03 0.52 -2.26
CA ILE A 110 -17.11 1.94 -2.66
C ILE A 110 -16.32 2.79 -1.67
N THR A 111 -16.61 2.67 -0.38
CA THR A 111 -15.97 3.48 0.67
C THR A 111 -14.66 2.89 1.19
N LYS A 112 -14.40 1.61 0.89
CA LYS A 112 -13.33 0.79 1.49
C LYS A 112 -13.49 0.60 3.01
N GLU A 113 -14.69 0.80 3.55
CA GLU A 113 -14.99 0.47 4.95
C GLU A 113 -14.85 -1.04 5.18
N ASP A 114 -14.29 -1.40 6.33
CA ASP A 114 -14.06 -2.78 6.76
C ASP A 114 -13.32 -3.66 5.74
N ASP A 115 -12.28 -3.08 5.10
CA ASP A 115 -11.44 -3.74 4.10
C ASP A 115 -10.47 -4.77 4.70
N ILE A 116 -11.03 -5.86 5.21
CA ILE A 116 -10.31 -6.92 5.93
C ILE A 116 -10.76 -8.31 5.48
N MET A 117 -9.79 -9.20 5.27
CA MET A 117 -10.04 -10.59 4.87
C MET A 117 -9.03 -11.53 5.53
N LEU A 118 -9.54 -12.68 5.96
CA LEU A 118 -8.72 -13.80 6.41
C LEU A 118 -8.56 -14.85 5.30
N LEU A 119 -7.34 -15.31 5.10
CA LEU A 119 -7.01 -16.40 4.21
C LEU A 119 -6.61 -17.62 5.04
N GLN A 120 -7.32 -18.73 4.83
CA GLN A 120 -6.91 -20.02 5.37
C GLN A 120 -5.98 -20.72 4.38
N LEU A 121 -4.79 -21.11 4.84
CA LEU A 121 -3.79 -21.79 4.01
C LEU A 121 -4.10 -23.29 3.88
N GLN A 122 -3.79 -23.88 2.72
CA GLN A 122 -3.79 -25.33 2.53
C GLN A 122 -2.54 -25.94 3.17
N GLY A 123 -2.54 -26.04 4.49
CA GLY A 123 -1.42 -26.54 5.30
C GLY A 123 -1.02 -25.58 6.41
N ARG A 124 0.00 -25.97 7.20
CA ARG A 124 0.57 -25.15 8.27
C ARG A 124 2.00 -24.77 7.93
N ALA A 125 2.34 -23.50 8.14
CA ALA A 125 3.68 -22.97 8.00
C ALA A 125 4.63 -23.60 9.03
N LYS A 126 5.84 -23.94 8.58
CA LYS A 126 6.93 -24.35 9.46
C LYS A 126 7.60 -23.10 10.02
N LEU A 127 7.28 -22.75 11.27
CA LEU A 127 7.82 -21.55 11.90
C LEU A 127 9.35 -21.64 12.04
N ASN A 128 10.05 -20.56 11.68
CA ASN A 128 11.50 -20.46 11.74
C ASN A 128 11.95 -18.99 11.80
N LYS A 129 13.23 -18.69 11.58
CA LYS A 129 13.75 -17.30 11.62
C LYS A 129 13.13 -16.38 10.55
N ALA A 130 12.71 -16.92 9.41
CA ALA A 130 12.14 -16.20 8.28
C ALA A 130 10.60 -16.26 8.19
N VAL A 131 9.96 -17.13 8.96
CA VAL A 131 8.48 -17.31 8.96
C VAL A 131 7.98 -17.38 10.40
N LYS A 132 7.28 -16.33 10.84
CA LYS A 132 6.68 -16.23 12.19
C LYS A 132 5.41 -15.39 12.16
N PRO A 133 4.37 -15.74 12.92
CA PRO A 133 3.19 -14.90 13.00
C PRO A 133 3.48 -13.57 13.71
N ILE A 134 2.74 -12.52 13.34
CA ILE A 134 2.68 -11.27 14.09
C ILE A 134 1.55 -11.33 15.13
N SER A 135 1.76 -10.73 16.30
CA SER A 135 0.71 -10.59 17.31
C SER A 135 -0.33 -9.58 16.86
N LEU A 136 -1.61 -9.91 17.05
CA LEU A 136 -2.69 -8.97 16.88
C LEU A 136 -2.78 -8.01 18.08
N PRO A 137 -3.26 -6.77 17.90
CA PRO A 137 -3.52 -5.87 19.00
C PRO A 137 -4.47 -6.48 20.04
N SER A 138 -4.20 -6.25 21.33
CA SER A 138 -5.05 -6.70 22.44
C SER A 138 -6.10 -5.68 22.87
N SER A 139 -6.07 -4.48 22.29
CA SER A 139 -7.00 -3.38 22.58
C SER A 139 -7.52 -2.78 21.28
N ASP A 140 -8.70 -2.18 21.34
CA ASP A 140 -9.35 -1.43 20.26
C ASP A 140 -8.94 0.05 20.22
N HIS A 141 -7.99 0.47 21.06
CA HIS A 141 -7.51 1.84 21.09
C HIS A 141 -6.73 2.22 19.83
N ASP A 142 -7.11 3.36 19.25
CA ASP A 142 -6.34 3.99 18.17
C ASP A 142 -4.91 4.31 18.62
N PRO A 143 -3.90 4.15 17.74
CA PRO A 143 -2.59 4.70 17.98
C PRO A 143 -2.68 6.23 18.10
N LYS A 144 -1.99 6.79 19.10
CA LYS A 144 -1.99 8.24 19.32
C LYS A 144 -1.42 8.99 18.09
N PRO A 145 -2.00 10.13 17.70
CA PRO A 145 -1.38 10.99 16.69
C PRO A 145 0.07 11.34 17.04
N GLY A 146 0.95 11.30 16.04
CA GLY A 146 2.40 11.48 16.22
C GLY A 146 3.16 10.17 16.44
N THR A 147 2.48 9.06 16.71
CA THR A 147 3.11 7.72 16.76
C THR A 147 3.77 7.40 15.43
N ILE A 148 5.00 6.90 15.48
CA ILE A 148 5.72 6.42 14.31
C ILE A 148 5.41 4.93 14.13
N CYS A 149 4.96 4.57 12.94
CA CYS A 149 4.69 3.21 12.52
C CYS A 149 5.58 2.86 11.32
N THR A 150 5.69 1.58 11.01
CA THR A 150 6.45 1.09 9.85
C THR A 150 5.52 0.33 8.92
N VAL A 151 5.61 0.61 7.63
CA VAL A 151 4.92 -0.16 6.57
C VAL A 151 5.97 -0.86 5.74
N ALA A 152 5.71 -2.12 5.39
CA ALA A 152 6.60 -2.92 4.55
C ALA A 152 5.83 -3.51 3.36
N GLY A 153 6.48 -3.61 2.21
CA GLY A 153 5.86 -4.16 1.00
C GLY A 153 6.82 -4.27 -0.18
N TRP A 154 6.35 -4.94 -1.23
CA TRP A 154 7.02 -5.05 -2.54
C TRP A 154 6.45 -4.06 -3.56
N GLY A 155 5.85 -3.00 -3.04
CA GLY A 155 5.19 -1.96 -3.80
C GLY A 155 6.14 -1.05 -4.57
N ILE A 156 5.67 -0.37 -5.61
CA ILE A 156 6.45 0.55 -6.45
C ILE A 156 7.15 1.61 -5.55
N THR A 157 8.45 1.82 -5.77
CA THR A 157 9.26 2.72 -4.93
C THR A 157 9.52 4.08 -5.56
N ASP A 158 9.19 4.23 -6.85
CA ASP A 158 9.35 5.47 -7.62
C ASP A 158 8.25 5.53 -8.71
N SER A 159 7.30 6.45 -8.52
CA SER A 159 6.20 6.72 -9.44
C SER A 159 6.68 7.16 -10.84
N ARG A 160 7.92 7.64 -10.97
CA ARG A 160 8.51 8.05 -12.26
C ARG A 160 9.09 6.88 -13.05
N GLN A 161 9.55 5.83 -12.36
CA GLN A 161 10.23 4.71 -13.02
C GLN A 161 9.36 3.46 -13.18
N LYS A 162 8.20 3.39 -12.50
CA LYS A 162 7.28 2.21 -12.52
C LYS A 162 8.03 0.87 -12.33
N LYS A 163 9.13 0.89 -11.57
CA LYS A 163 9.91 -0.32 -11.28
C LYS A 163 9.49 -0.85 -9.93
N PHE A 164 8.89 -2.03 -9.92
CA PHE A 164 8.69 -2.80 -8.70
C PHE A 164 10.05 -3.10 -8.06
N PRO A 165 10.21 -2.85 -6.74
CA PRO A 165 11.41 -3.25 -6.04
C PRO A 165 11.55 -4.76 -6.14
N THR A 166 12.78 -5.21 -6.36
CA THR A 166 13.10 -6.64 -6.41
C THR A 166 13.13 -7.27 -5.03
N ALA A 167 13.19 -6.46 -3.98
CA ALA A 167 13.32 -6.82 -2.57
C ALA A 167 12.20 -6.19 -1.73
N LEU A 168 12.01 -6.69 -0.51
CA LEU A 168 11.07 -6.14 0.46
C LEU A 168 11.59 -4.78 0.95
N MET A 169 10.74 -3.76 0.88
CA MET A 169 11.04 -2.40 1.31
C MET A 169 10.28 -2.08 2.58
N GLU A 170 10.77 -1.11 3.35
CA GLU A 170 10.00 -0.54 4.45
C GLU A 170 10.18 0.96 4.59
N VAL A 171 9.20 1.59 5.20
CA VAL A 171 9.19 3.03 5.44
C VAL A 171 8.53 3.37 6.77
N ASN A 172 9.09 4.38 7.45
CA ASN A 172 8.47 4.94 8.63
C ASN A 172 7.45 6.03 8.25
N ILE A 173 6.26 5.90 8.81
CA ILE A 173 5.14 6.83 8.66
C ILE A 173 4.68 7.33 10.03
N THR A 174 4.04 8.49 10.08
CA THR A 174 3.52 9.08 11.32
C THR A 174 2.00 9.08 11.29
N VAL A 175 1.37 8.66 12.38
CA VAL A 175 -0.09 8.70 12.56
C VAL A 175 -0.57 10.16 12.66
N PHE A 176 -1.62 10.49 11.91
CA PHE A 176 -2.29 11.79 11.97
C PHE A 176 -3.62 11.71 12.72
N LYS A 177 -4.09 12.87 13.18
CA LYS A 177 -5.45 12.96 13.72
C LYS A 177 -6.45 12.66 12.60
N ARG A 178 -7.44 11.82 12.87
CA ARG A 178 -8.53 11.52 11.94
C ARG A 178 -9.27 12.78 11.47
N GLN A 179 -9.45 13.77 12.37
CA GLN A 179 -10.05 15.06 12.01
C GLN A 179 -9.20 15.83 10.98
N THR A 180 -7.86 15.76 11.09
CA THR A 180 -6.96 16.39 10.12
C THR A 180 -7.14 15.74 8.75
N CYS A 181 -7.17 14.41 8.67
CA CYS A 181 -7.32 13.74 7.37
C CYS A 181 -8.68 14.01 6.72
N ASN A 182 -9.73 14.27 7.51
CA ASN A 182 -11.05 14.65 7.00
C ASN A 182 -11.23 16.15 6.72
N ASP A 183 -10.24 16.99 7.00
CA ASP A 183 -10.36 18.43 6.76
C ASP A 183 -10.32 18.79 5.27
N LYS A 184 -10.67 20.05 4.95
CA LYS A 184 -10.73 20.57 3.57
C LYS A 184 -9.40 20.53 2.82
N LYS A 185 -8.26 20.45 3.52
CA LYS A 185 -6.91 20.44 2.95
C LYS A 185 -6.40 19.03 2.64
N HIS A 186 -7.10 17.99 3.12
CA HIS A 186 -6.76 16.58 2.91
C HIS A 186 -7.87 15.87 2.12
N TYR A 187 -8.51 14.82 2.67
CA TYR A 187 -9.55 14.09 1.94
C TYR A 187 -10.87 14.87 1.81
N ASN A 188 -11.07 15.95 2.58
CA ASN A 188 -12.31 16.74 2.55
C ASN A 188 -13.57 15.88 2.72
N GLY A 189 -13.47 14.83 3.55
CA GLY A 189 -14.52 13.84 3.77
C GLY A 189 -14.87 13.00 2.54
N LYS A 190 -13.98 12.89 1.54
CA LYS A 190 -14.22 12.17 0.29
C LYS A 190 -12.97 11.34 -0.10
N PRO A 191 -12.83 10.09 0.39
CA PRO A 191 -13.73 9.40 1.33
C PRO A 191 -13.60 9.95 2.76
N VAL A 192 -14.61 9.68 3.59
CA VAL A 192 -14.54 9.96 5.03
C VAL A 192 -13.67 8.90 5.69
N ILE A 193 -12.62 9.31 6.40
CA ILE A 193 -11.83 8.43 7.26
C ILE A 193 -12.63 8.17 8.53
N THR A 194 -13.19 6.96 8.66
CA THR A 194 -14.07 6.54 9.75
C THR A 194 -13.30 6.10 11.00
N LYS A 195 -14.01 5.75 12.08
CA LYS A 195 -13.42 5.19 13.31
C LYS A 195 -12.72 3.85 13.10
N ASN A 196 -13.05 3.12 12.04
CA ASN A 196 -12.43 1.83 11.70
C ASN A 196 -11.18 2.00 10.82
N MET A 197 -10.83 3.24 10.47
CA MET A 197 -9.66 3.59 9.65
C MET A 197 -8.67 4.45 10.43
N ILE A 198 -7.38 4.30 10.13
CA ILE A 198 -6.29 5.13 10.66
C ILE A 198 -5.63 5.84 9.48
N CYS A 199 -5.20 7.09 9.71
CA CYS A 199 -4.51 7.89 8.71
C CYS A 199 -3.05 8.09 9.13
N ALA A 200 -2.11 7.78 8.24
CA ALA A 200 -0.69 7.91 8.52
C ALA A 200 0.10 8.18 7.22
N GLY A 201 1.24 8.86 7.33
CA GLY A 201 2.09 9.19 6.18
C GLY A 201 3.33 9.98 6.58
N ALA A 202 4.07 10.52 5.61
CA ALA A 202 5.14 11.46 5.89
C ALA A 202 4.64 12.89 6.13
N LYS A 203 5.17 13.56 7.16
CA LYS A 203 4.87 14.97 7.50
C LYS A 203 5.14 15.98 6.37
N ARG A 204 6.00 15.66 5.40
CA ARG A 204 6.37 16.55 4.28
C ARG A 204 6.01 15.94 2.91
N GLY A 205 5.15 14.93 2.87
CA GLY A 205 4.92 14.12 1.68
C GLY A 205 6.13 13.27 1.30
N GLY A 206 6.02 12.51 0.20
CA GLY A 206 7.12 11.70 -0.36
C GLY A 206 7.40 10.38 0.37
N LYS A 207 6.55 9.99 1.33
CA LYS A 207 6.50 8.62 1.87
C LYS A 207 5.05 8.23 2.11
N ASP A 208 4.63 7.17 1.44
CA ASP A 208 3.25 6.70 1.47
C ASP A 208 3.19 5.20 1.18
N SER A 209 2.06 4.60 1.56
CA SER A 209 1.57 3.32 1.05
C SER A 209 0.31 3.59 0.25
N CYS A 210 0.47 3.93 -1.02
CA CYS A 210 -0.66 4.01 -1.96
C CYS A 210 -1.13 2.59 -2.31
N ASP A 211 -2.35 2.44 -2.81
CA ASP A 211 -2.89 1.22 -3.46
C ASP A 211 -2.97 1.40 -4.98
#